data_AF-A0A2P4S7Q0-F1
#
_entry.id   AF-A0A2P4S7Q0-F1
#
_cell.length_a   1.000
_cell.length_b   1.000
_cell.length_c   1.000
_cell.angle_alpha   90.00
_cell.angle_beta   90.00
_cell.angle_gamma   90.00
#
_symmetry.space_group_name_H-M   'P 1'
#
loop_
_entity.id
_entity.type
_entity.pdbx_description
1 polymer ?
#
loop_
_entity_poly.entity_id
_entity_poly.type
_entity_poly.pdbx_seq_one_letter_code
_entity_poly.pdbx_strand_id
1 'polypeptide(L)'
;MRGGGEGAGGAEPRSRLRAFASSSSLHGISHIFAYGAALRRALWGAFFLGALGLLLLVCAERVAYFLTYPHVTKLDEVAARNLTFPAITICNLNEFRFSKITRNDMYHVGELLALLNERYEISNPQLAEPAVLAALRDKANFKNFKAKPFSMAEFYNRTGHDLADMLLQCSFRGAGCSARNFSV
;
A
#
# COMPACT_ATOMS: atom_id res chain seq x y z
N MET A 1 62.26 -2.29 -65.33
CA MET A 1 62.67 -3.52 -66.05
C MET A 1 63.26 -4.51 -65.05
N ARG A 2 62.82 -5.78 -65.13
CA ARG A 2 63.25 -6.99 -64.39
C ARG A 2 62.98 -6.97 -62.88
N GLY A 3 62.30 -7.93 -62.26
CA GLY A 3 61.70 -9.23 -62.62
C GLY A 3 61.26 -9.82 -61.28
N GLY A 4 60.04 -10.33 -61.09
CA GLY A 4 59.64 -11.64 -61.58
C GLY A 4 60.38 -12.73 -60.79
N GLY A 5 59.80 -13.19 -59.68
CA GLY A 5 60.37 -14.22 -58.82
C GLY A 5 59.31 -14.83 -57.92
N GLU A 6 58.57 -15.78 -58.48
CA GLU A 6 57.62 -16.67 -57.80
C GLU A 6 58.28 -17.35 -56.60
N GLY A 7 57.71 -17.10 -55.42
CA GLY A 7 57.89 -17.93 -54.23
C GLY A 7 56.55 -18.58 -53.91
N ALA A 8 56.19 -19.61 -54.67
CA ALA A 8 55.08 -20.50 -54.35
C ALA A 8 55.44 -21.33 -53.10
N GLY A 9 55.30 -20.69 -51.93
CA GLY A 9 55.30 -21.39 -50.65
C GLY A 9 53.94 -22.06 -50.45
N GLY A 10 53.92 -23.38 -50.44
CA GLY A 10 52.71 -24.19 -50.28
C GLY A 10 51.83 -23.70 -49.13
N ALA A 11 50.66 -23.17 -49.48
CA ALA A 11 49.63 -22.85 -48.52
C ALA A 11 48.97 -24.16 -48.06
N GLU A 12 49.47 -24.71 -46.95
CA GLU A 12 48.73 -25.70 -46.16
C GLU A 12 47.27 -25.21 -45.97
N PRO A 13 46.25 -26.06 -46.18
CA PRO A 13 44.87 -25.64 -46.05
C PRO A 13 44.65 -25.10 -44.64
N ARG A 14 44.43 -23.77 -44.50
CA ARG A 14 43.98 -23.20 -43.24
C ARG A 14 42.70 -23.94 -42.86
N SER A 15 42.72 -24.67 -41.75
CA SER A 15 41.51 -25.31 -41.25
C SER A 15 40.44 -24.22 -41.12
N ARG A 16 39.23 -24.49 -41.62
CA ARG A 16 38.16 -23.48 -41.72
C ARG A 16 37.89 -22.76 -40.39
N LEU A 17 38.06 -23.48 -39.28
CA LEU A 17 37.96 -22.96 -37.90
C LEU A 17 39.02 -21.91 -37.55
N ARG A 18 40.26 -22.05 -38.05
CA ARG A 18 41.33 -21.06 -37.82
C ARG A 18 41.06 -19.77 -38.56
N ALA A 19 40.64 -19.85 -39.82
CA ALA A 19 40.28 -18.69 -40.61
C ALA A 19 39.17 -17.90 -39.90
N PHE A 20 38.12 -18.59 -39.44
CA PHE A 20 37.05 -17.99 -38.63
C PHE A 20 37.54 -17.37 -37.32
N ALA A 21 38.34 -18.09 -36.54
CA ALA A 21 38.84 -17.60 -35.25
C ALA A 21 39.72 -16.35 -35.40
N SER A 22 40.45 -16.23 -36.52
CA SER A 22 41.28 -15.05 -36.81
C SER A 22 40.50 -13.82 -37.30
N SER A 23 39.30 -13.99 -37.84
CA SER A 23 38.43 -12.91 -38.33
C SER A 23 37.29 -12.57 -37.36
N SER A 24 37.20 -13.26 -36.23
CA SER A 24 36.14 -13.07 -35.23
C SER A 24 36.47 -11.93 -34.27
N SER A 25 35.44 -11.25 -33.75
CA SER A 25 35.54 -10.28 -32.66
C SER A 25 35.55 -10.91 -31.27
N LEU A 26 35.38 -12.24 -31.18
CA LEU A 26 35.50 -12.96 -29.90
C LEU A 26 36.94 -12.91 -29.41
N HIS A 27 37.16 -12.21 -28.31
CA HIS A 27 38.48 -12.10 -27.70
C HIS A 27 38.92 -13.47 -27.19
N GLY A 28 40.18 -13.84 -27.42
CA GLY A 28 40.76 -15.11 -26.97
C GLY A 28 40.60 -16.29 -27.93
N ILE A 29 39.59 -16.30 -28.82
CA ILE A 29 39.37 -17.44 -29.75
C ILE A 29 40.51 -17.58 -30.76
N SER A 30 41.07 -16.47 -31.22
CA SER A 30 42.23 -16.45 -32.13
C SER A 30 43.46 -17.10 -31.49
N HIS A 31 43.67 -16.96 -30.18
CA HIS A 31 44.80 -17.56 -29.44
C HIS A 31 44.63 -19.05 -29.16
N ILE A 32 43.39 -19.54 -29.07
CA ILE A 32 43.08 -20.98 -28.91
C ILE A 32 43.37 -21.75 -30.20
N PHE A 33 43.10 -21.15 -31.36
CA PHE A 33 43.29 -21.76 -32.67
C PHE A 33 44.59 -21.35 -33.38
N ALA A 34 45.39 -20.44 -32.80
CA ALA A 34 46.69 -20.04 -33.31
C ALA A 34 47.70 -21.21 -33.41
N TYR A 35 48.70 -21.05 -34.29
CA TYR A 35 49.86 -21.94 -34.35
C TYR A 35 50.76 -21.71 -33.12
N GLY A 36 51.18 -22.78 -32.44
CA GLY A 36 52.05 -22.71 -31.27
C GLY A 36 51.90 -23.90 -30.32
N ALA A 37 52.60 -23.84 -29.18
CA ALA A 37 52.62 -24.90 -28.18
C ALA A 37 51.23 -25.25 -27.65
N ALA A 38 50.95 -26.55 -27.51
CA ALA A 38 49.67 -27.05 -27.02
C ALA A 38 49.31 -26.50 -25.63
N LEU A 39 50.31 -26.34 -24.74
CA LEU A 39 50.11 -25.76 -23.41
C LEU A 39 49.57 -24.33 -23.47
N ARG A 40 50.13 -23.48 -24.33
CA ARG A 40 49.66 -22.09 -24.50
C ARG A 40 48.20 -22.07 -24.97
N ARG A 41 47.84 -22.94 -25.92
CA ARG A 41 46.47 -23.04 -26.43
C ARG A 41 45.50 -23.56 -25.37
N ALA A 42 45.92 -24.53 -24.56
CA ALA A 42 45.14 -25.03 -23.44
C ALA A 42 44.91 -23.97 -22.36
N LEU A 43 45.93 -23.17 -22.02
CA LEU A 43 45.80 -22.05 -21.09
C LEU A 43 44.83 -20.98 -21.61
N TRP A 44 44.95 -20.58 -22.88
CA TRP A 44 44.00 -19.65 -23.50
C TRP A 44 42.58 -20.22 -23.56
N GLY A 45 42.43 -21.53 -23.78
CA GLY A 45 41.16 -22.22 -23.72
C GLY A 45 40.55 -22.19 -22.32
N ALA A 46 41.35 -22.46 -21.29
CA ALA A 46 40.92 -22.41 -19.89
C ALA A 46 40.49 -20.99 -19.48
N PHE A 47 41.27 -19.96 -19.83
CA PHE A 47 40.89 -18.58 -19.55
C PHE A 47 39.62 -18.14 -20.29
N PHE A 48 39.48 -18.52 -21.56
CA PHE A 48 38.29 -18.21 -22.34
C PHE A 48 37.04 -18.88 -21.77
N LEU A 49 37.12 -20.17 -21.42
CA LEU A 49 36.01 -20.90 -20.80
C LEU A 49 35.69 -20.36 -19.39
N GLY A 50 36.72 -20.02 -18.61
CA GLY A 50 36.54 -19.39 -17.31
C GLY A 50 35.85 -18.04 -17.40
N ALA A 51 36.27 -17.18 -18.34
CA ALA A 51 35.64 -15.89 -18.59
C ALA A 51 34.19 -16.02 -19.07
N LEU A 52 33.91 -16.98 -19.98
CA LEU A 52 32.56 -17.27 -20.44
C LEU A 52 31.66 -17.79 -19.31
N GLY A 53 32.18 -18.71 -18.48
CA GLY A 53 31.43 -19.25 -17.33
C GLY A 53 31.08 -18.17 -16.30
N LEU A 54 32.04 -17.30 -15.97
CA LEU A 54 31.79 -16.17 -15.06
C LEU A 54 30.78 -15.18 -15.65
N LEU A 55 30.89 -14.87 -16.95
CA LEU A 55 29.94 -14.01 -17.63
C LEU A 55 28.51 -14.57 -17.55
N LEU A 56 28.32 -15.85 -17.87
CA LEU A 56 27.01 -16.50 -17.82
C LEU A 56 26.43 -16.52 -16.41
N LEU A 57 27.24 -16.81 -15.39
CA LEU A 57 26.80 -16.79 -14.00
C LEU A 57 26.33 -15.40 -13.58
N VAL A 58 27.15 -14.37 -13.79
CA VAL A 58 26.80 -12.99 -13.41
C VAL A 58 25.58 -12.50 -14.20
N CYS A 59 25.48 -12.81 -15.50
CA CYS A 59 24.30 -12.46 -16.29
C CYS A 59 23.03 -13.14 -15.76
N ALA A 60 23.09 -14.43 -15.43
CA ALA A 60 21.95 -15.16 -14.88
C ALA A 60 21.51 -14.58 -13.53
N GLU A 61 22.44 -14.28 -12.63
CA GLU A 61 22.14 -13.64 -11.34
C GLU A 61 21.49 -12.27 -11.54
N ARG A 62 21.98 -11.45 -12.46
CA ARG A 62 21.42 -10.11 -12.72
C ARG A 62 20.05 -10.17 -13.37
N VAL A 63 19.82 -11.11 -14.29
CA VAL A 63 18.48 -11.34 -14.87
C VAL A 63 17.52 -11.85 -13.80
N ALA A 64 17.93 -12.80 -12.97
CA ALA A 64 17.11 -13.30 -11.86
C ALA A 64 16.75 -12.17 -10.89
N TYR A 65 17.72 -11.33 -10.51
CA TYR A 65 17.50 -10.15 -9.66
C TYR A 65 16.61 -9.10 -10.33
N PHE A 66 16.77 -8.84 -11.62
CA PHE A 66 15.87 -7.94 -12.36
C PHE A 66 14.42 -8.44 -12.32
N LEU A 67 14.22 -9.75 -12.47
CA LEU A 67 12.91 -10.39 -12.45
C LEU A 67 12.30 -10.53 -11.03
N THR A 68 13.04 -10.19 -9.96
CA THR A 68 12.42 -10.01 -8.64
C THR A 68 11.75 -8.64 -8.48
N TYR A 69 11.85 -7.77 -9.49
CA TYR A 69 11.29 -6.41 -9.52
C TYR A 69 11.60 -5.59 -8.24
N PRO A 70 12.87 -5.48 -7.85
CA PRO A 70 13.25 -4.72 -6.66
C PRO A 70 13.01 -3.22 -6.90
N HIS A 71 12.49 -2.54 -5.88
CA HIS A 71 12.30 -1.10 -5.89
C HIS A 71 12.90 -0.48 -4.62
N VAL A 72 13.30 0.78 -4.71
CA VAL A 72 13.79 1.57 -3.58
C VAL A 72 12.96 2.83 -3.45
N THR A 73 12.63 3.20 -2.22
CA THR A 73 11.85 4.41 -1.94
C THR A 73 12.81 5.53 -1.56
N LYS A 74 12.69 6.67 -2.24
CA LYS A 74 13.39 7.91 -1.86
C LYS A 74 12.41 8.81 -1.11
N LEU A 75 12.80 9.26 0.08
CA LEU A 75 12.03 10.21 0.88
C LEU A 75 12.68 11.59 0.76
N ASP A 76 11.88 12.59 0.38
CA ASP A 76 12.29 13.99 0.28
C ASP A 76 11.24 14.85 0.99
N GLU A 77 11.68 15.87 1.71
CA GLU A 77 10.81 16.88 2.32
C GLU A 77 10.94 18.20 1.54
N VAL A 78 9.84 18.68 0.98
CA VAL A 78 9.82 19.91 0.17
C VAL A 78 8.82 20.89 0.76
N ALA A 79 9.29 22.09 1.09
CA ALA A 79 8.43 23.17 1.54
C ALA A 79 7.64 23.76 0.36
N ALA A 80 6.31 23.66 0.41
CA ALA A 80 5.41 24.25 -0.57
C ALA A 80 4.74 25.51 -0.01
N ARG A 81 4.59 26.55 -0.83
CA ARG A 81 3.92 27.81 -0.43
C ARG A 81 2.42 27.64 -0.20
N ASN A 82 1.78 26.75 -0.95
CA ASN A 82 0.35 26.44 -0.86
C ASN A 82 0.17 24.93 -0.76
N LEU A 83 -0.63 24.49 0.21
CA LEU A 83 -1.03 23.10 0.41
C LEU A 83 -2.54 23.04 0.51
N THR A 84 -3.12 21.96 0.01
CA THR A 84 -4.54 21.67 0.19
C THR A 84 -4.78 21.35 1.67
N PHE A 85 -5.68 22.10 2.30
CA PHE A 85 -6.08 21.81 3.68
C PHE A 85 -6.85 20.49 3.71
N PRO A 86 -6.51 19.56 4.61
CA PRO A 86 -7.12 18.24 4.64
C PRO A 86 -8.58 18.31 5.12
N ALA A 87 -9.34 17.26 4.82
CA ALA A 87 -10.64 17.07 5.46
C ALA A 87 -10.44 16.79 6.95
N ILE A 88 -11.21 17.47 7.80
CA ILE A 88 -11.23 17.27 9.25
C ILE A 88 -12.56 16.63 9.61
N THR A 89 -12.50 15.39 10.09
CA THR A 89 -13.69 14.66 10.58
C THR A 89 -13.70 14.68 12.10
N ILE A 90 -14.81 15.12 12.69
CA ILE A 90 -14.97 15.22 14.15
C ILE A 90 -16.28 14.52 14.51
N CYS A 91 -16.21 13.60 15.47
CA CYS A 91 -17.37 12.93 16.04
C CYS A 91 -17.36 13.10 17.56
N ASN A 92 -18.52 13.31 18.16
CA ASN A 92 -18.66 13.23 19.60
C ASN A 92 -18.49 11.76 20.02
N LEU A 93 -17.73 11.50 21.09
CA LEU A 93 -17.56 10.14 21.63
C LEU A 93 -18.87 9.57 22.16
N ASN A 94 -19.78 10.43 22.63
CA ASN A 94 -21.12 10.00 22.93
C ASN A 94 -21.93 9.90 21.63
N GLU A 95 -22.32 8.69 21.24
CA GLU A 95 -23.06 8.44 20.01
C GLU A 95 -24.46 9.08 20.02
N PHE A 96 -25.13 9.13 21.17
CA PHE A 96 -26.55 9.52 21.25
C PHE A 96 -26.85 10.50 22.38
N ARG A 97 -27.67 11.50 22.07
CA ARG A 97 -28.22 12.42 23.07
C ARG A 97 -29.35 11.73 23.83
N PHE A 98 -29.14 11.47 25.11
CA PHE A 98 -30.13 10.82 25.99
C PHE A 98 -31.50 11.51 25.98
N SER A 99 -31.52 12.84 25.86
CA SER A 99 -32.76 13.63 25.76
C SER A 99 -33.60 13.34 24.52
N LYS A 100 -32.98 12.87 23.42
CA LYS A 100 -33.65 12.56 22.15
C LYS A 100 -34.11 11.11 22.02
N ILE A 101 -33.64 10.22 22.90
CA ILE A 101 -34.06 8.81 22.93
C ILE A 101 -35.52 8.72 23.41
N THR A 102 -36.37 8.06 22.62
CA THR A 102 -37.79 7.87 22.92
C THR A 102 -38.07 6.48 23.53
N ARG A 103 -39.30 6.27 24.02
CA ARG A 103 -39.76 4.94 24.46
C ARG A 103 -39.73 3.91 23.33
N ASN A 104 -40.01 4.31 22.09
CA ASN A 104 -39.93 3.41 20.94
C ASN A 104 -38.48 3.01 20.65
N ASP A 105 -37.55 3.95 20.74
CA ASP A 105 -36.12 3.66 20.58
C ASP A 105 -35.64 2.72 21.69
N MET A 106 -36.01 3.00 22.95
CA MET A 106 -35.67 2.15 24.09
C MET A 106 -36.21 0.72 23.93
N TYR A 107 -37.39 0.56 23.30
CA TYR A 107 -37.95 -0.75 23.01
C TYR A 107 -37.15 -1.52 21.94
N HIS A 108 -36.67 -0.86 20.89
CA HIS A 108 -35.98 -1.55 19.78
C HIS A 108 -34.47 -1.71 19.99
N VAL A 109 -33.81 -0.74 20.62
CA VAL A 109 -32.34 -0.70 20.77
C VAL A 109 -31.87 -0.54 22.20
N GLY A 110 -32.76 -0.57 23.20
CA GLY A 110 -32.37 -0.41 24.60
C GLY A 110 -31.37 -1.46 25.09
N GLU A 111 -31.51 -2.70 24.63
CA GLU A 111 -30.54 -3.78 24.90
C GLU A 111 -29.20 -3.54 24.18
N LEU A 112 -29.24 -3.14 22.90
CA LEU A 112 -28.04 -2.81 22.11
C LEU A 112 -27.21 -1.68 22.75
N LEU A 113 -27.89 -0.69 23.34
CA LEU A 113 -27.26 0.42 24.05
C LEU A 113 -26.85 0.09 25.49
N ALA A 114 -27.01 -1.17 25.92
CA ALA A 114 -26.79 -1.63 27.29
C ALA A 114 -27.61 -0.86 28.36
N LEU A 115 -28.70 -0.21 27.95
CA LEU A 115 -29.63 0.48 28.86
C LEU A 115 -30.69 -0.46 29.43
N LEU A 116 -31.03 -1.50 28.68
CA LEU A 116 -31.91 -2.59 29.11
C LEU A 116 -31.19 -3.94 29.09
N ASN A 117 -31.72 -4.91 29.83
CA ASN A 117 -31.35 -6.31 29.75
C ASN A 117 -32.28 -7.09 28.80
N GLU A 118 -32.02 -8.39 28.61
CA GLU A 118 -32.84 -9.31 27.79
C GLU A 118 -34.33 -9.39 28.24
N ARG A 119 -34.64 -8.95 29.46
CA ARG A 119 -35.99 -8.93 30.03
C ARG A 119 -36.68 -7.57 29.88
N TYR A 120 -36.08 -6.63 29.14
CA TYR A 120 -36.57 -5.25 28.97
C TYR A 120 -36.64 -4.44 30.28
N GLU A 121 -35.78 -4.78 31.25
CA GLU A 121 -35.62 -4.04 32.51
C GLU A 121 -34.35 -3.18 32.48
N ILE A 122 -34.33 -2.10 33.25
CA ILE A 122 -33.18 -1.17 33.29
C ILE A 122 -31.92 -1.89 33.78
N SER A 123 -30.85 -1.81 32.98
CA SER A 123 -29.52 -2.30 33.34
C SER A 123 -28.86 -1.40 34.38
N ASN A 124 -28.26 -2.00 35.41
CA ASN A 124 -27.44 -1.33 36.43
C ASN A 124 -28.06 -0.04 37.02
N PRO A 125 -29.30 -0.05 37.54
CA PRO A 125 -30.00 1.14 38.03
C PRO A 125 -29.25 1.87 39.16
N GLN A 126 -28.37 1.19 39.89
CA GLN A 126 -27.54 1.74 40.96
C GLN A 126 -26.46 2.72 40.49
N LEU A 127 -26.10 2.70 39.20
CA LEU A 127 -25.08 3.60 38.63
C LEU A 127 -25.67 4.92 38.13
N ALA A 128 -27.00 5.02 38.04
CA ALA A 128 -27.67 6.19 37.50
C ALA A 128 -28.01 7.21 38.60
N GLU A 129 -27.78 8.49 38.31
CA GLU A 129 -28.27 9.59 39.14
C GLU A 129 -29.81 9.53 39.24
N PRO A 130 -30.44 9.90 40.38
CA PRO A 130 -31.89 9.75 40.58
C PRO A 130 -32.76 10.37 39.49
N ALA A 131 -32.37 11.53 38.96
CA ALA A 131 -33.10 12.21 37.87
C ALA A 131 -33.02 11.43 36.55
N VAL A 132 -31.83 10.90 36.21
CA VAL A 132 -31.63 10.07 35.02
C VAL A 132 -32.37 8.75 35.16
N LEU A 133 -32.34 8.13 36.35
CA LEU A 133 -33.07 6.90 36.62
C LEU A 133 -34.59 7.09 36.50
N ALA A 134 -35.13 8.23 36.94
CA ALA A 134 -36.55 8.56 36.74
C ALA A 134 -36.90 8.68 35.25
N ALA A 135 -36.05 9.34 34.46
CA ALA A 135 -36.22 9.42 33.00
C ALA A 135 -36.12 8.06 32.31
N LEU A 136 -35.19 7.19 32.75
CA LEU A 136 -35.07 5.82 32.26
C LEU A 136 -36.33 5.01 32.58
N ARG A 137 -36.88 5.11 33.80
CA ARG A 137 -38.12 4.43 34.19
C ARG A 137 -39.31 4.85 33.34
N ASP A 138 -39.44 6.13 33.00
CA ASP A 138 -40.49 6.60 32.10
C ASP A 138 -40.29 6.07 30.67
N LYS A 139 -39.06 6.11 30.15
CA LYS A 139 -38.74 5.63 28.80
C LYS A 139 -38.78 4.10 28.68
N ALA A 140 -38.58 3.35 29.76
CA ALA A 140 -38.62 1.89 29.80
C ALA A 140 -39.98 1.33 30.28
N ASN A 141 -41.00 2.17 30.48
CA ASN A 141 -42.33 1.69 30.83
C ASN A 141 -43.09 1.21 29.57
N PHE A 142 -43.02 -0.10 29.32
CA PHE A 142 -43.66 -0.74 28.17
C PHE A 142 -45.09 -1.26 28.45
N LYS A 143 -45.68 -0.92 29.61
CA LYS A 143 -47.05 -1.34 29.92
C LYS A 143 -48.03 -0.72 28.91
N ASN A 144 -48.79 -1.57 28.22
CA ASN A 144 -49.71 -1.18 27.13
C ASN A 144 -49.01 -0.42 25.98
N PHE A 145 -47.70 -0.60 25.80
CA PHE A 145 -46.96 0.03 24.73
C PHE A 145 -47.17 -0.72 23.41
N LYS A 146 -47.51 0.03 22.34
CA LYS A 146 -47.57 -0.50 20.98
C LYS A 146 -46.35 0.01 20.21
N ALA A 147 -45.43 -0.89 19.89
CA ALA A 147 -44.23 -0.57 19.15
C ALA A 147 -44.59 -0.01 17.76
N LYS A 148 -43.86 1.02 17.35
CA LYS A 148 -43.94 1.63 16.02
C LYS A 148 -42.77 1.13 15.16
N PRO A 149 -42.87 1.23 13.82
CA PRO A 149 -41.74 0.95 12.94
C PRO A 149 -40.48 1.70 13.36
N PHE A 150 -39.33 1.08 13.18
CA PHE A 150 -38.03 1.59 13.61
C PHE A 150 -37.00 1.45 12.50
N SER A 151 -36.10 2.45 12.40
CA SER A 151 -34.99 2.47 11.46
C SER A 151 -33.75 2.98 12.16
N MET A 152 -32.64 2.24 12.08
CA MET A 152 -31.37 2.68 12.64
C MET A 152 -30.88 3.99 12.01
N ALA A 153 -31.07 4.18 10.69
CA ALA A 153 -30.63 5.41 10.03
C ALA A 153 -31.40 6.63 10.54
N GLU A 154 -32.71 6.49 10.77
CA GLU A 154 -33.53 7.54 11.39
C GLU A 154 -33.09 7.81 12.84
N PHE A 155 -32.82 6.75 13.59
CA PHE A 155 -32.38 6.82 14.98
C PHE A 155 -31.06 7.59 15.12
N TYR A 156 -30.04 7.26 14.32
CA TYR A 156 -28.76 7.97 14.32
C TYR A 156 -28.94 9.45 13.92
N ASN A 157 -29.70 9.72 12.86
CA ASN A 157 -29.89 11.09 12.37
C ASN A 157 -30.62 11.99 13.39
N ARG A 158 -31.60 11.44 14.12
CA ARG A 158 -32.38 12.20 15.12
C ARG A 158 -31.69 12.30 16.47
N THR A 159 -31.06 11.22 16.94
CA THR A 159 -30.52 11.16 18.31
C THR A 159 -29.04 11.51 18.39
N GLY A 160 -28.30 11.47 17.28
CA GLY A 160 -26.93 11.96 17.17
C GLY A 160 -26.80 13.44 17.56
N HIS A 161 -25.57 13.88 17.80
CA HIS A 161 -25.29 15.27 18.17
C HIS A 161 -25.37 16.17 16.95
N ASP A 162 -26.11 17.27 17.08
CA ASP A 162 -26.16 18.31 16.05
C ASP A 162 -24.92 19.19 16.19
N LEU A 163 -24.18 19.36 15.08
CA LEU A 163 -22.99 20.20 15.08
C LEU A 163 -23.35 21.67 15.39
N ALA A 164 -24.53 22.14 15.01
CA ALA A 164 -24.96 23.51 15.32
C ALA A 164 -25.05 23.77 16.84
N ASP A 165 -25.33 22.73 17.63
CA ASP A 165 -25.38 22.82 19.10
C ASP A 165 -23.99 22.71 19.73
N MET A 166 -23.04 22.05 19.06
CA MET A 166 -21.67 21.82 19.58
C MET A 166 -20.67 22.90 19.14
N LEU A 167 -20.85 23.48 17.96
CA LEU A 167 -19.89 24.40 17.33
C LEU A 167 -20.07 25.82 17.88
N LEU A 168 -19.35 26.14 18.96
CA LEU A 168 -19.41 27.47 19.57
C LEU A 168 -18.74 28.56 18.72
N GLN A 169 -17.63 28.23 18.06
CA GLN A 169 -16.90 29.15 17.17
C GLN A 169 -16.14 28.35 16.11
N CYS A 170 -16.08 28.90 14.89
CA CYS A 170 -15.31 28.32 13.79
C CYS A 170 -14.64 29.45 12.99
N SER A 171 -13.34 29.32 12.74
CA SER A 171 -12.59 30.21 11.86
C SER A 171 -11.55 29.43 11.08
N PHE A 172 -11.49 29.68 9.76
CA PHE A 172 -10.47 29.13 8.89
C PHE A 172 -9.73 30.27 8.19
N ARG A 173 -8.43 30.40 8.48
CA ARG A 173 -7.58 31.49 7.95
C ARG A 173 -8.16 32.89 8.21
N GLY A 174 -8.82 33.07 9.36
CA GLY A 174 -9.44 34.33 9.77
C GLY A 174 -10.86 34.55 9.22
N ALA A 175 -11.34 33.71 8.29
CA ALA A 175 -12.73 33.75 7.83
C ALA A 175 -13.62 32.90 8.74
N GLY A 176 -14.76 33.46 9.17
CA GLY A 176 -15.75 32.73 9.97
C GLY A 176 -16.38 31.57 9.21
N CYS A 177 -16.60 30.46 9.90
CA CYS A 177 -17.33 29.30 9.38
C CYS A 177 -18.49 28.90 10.32
N SER A 178 -19.35 28.01 9.85
CA SER A 178 -20.53 27.55 10.59
C SER A 178 -20.77 26.06 10.37
N ALA A 179 -21.76 25.48 11.04
CA ALA A 179 -22.15 24.08 10.86
C ALA A 179 -22.52 23.74 9.40
N ARG A 180 -22.93 24.73 8.57
CA ARG A 180 -23.21 24.54 7.14
C ARG A 180 -21.97 24.23 6.30
N ASN A 181 -20.77 24.50 6.83
CA ASN A 181 -19.49 24.19 6.18
C ASN A 181 -19.02 22.76 6.46
N PHE A 182 -19.81 21.98 7.19
CA PHE A 182 -19.52 20.58 7.51
C PHE A 182 -20.54 19.69 6.81
N SER A 183 -20.09 18.55 6.29
CA SER A 183 -20.94 17.51 5.71
C SER A 183 -21.26 16.44 6.75
N VAL A 184 -22.48 15.90 6.66
CA VAL A 184 -22.95 14.74 7.43
C VAL A 184 -23.01 13.52 6.51
#